data_AF-A0A099PBT9-F1
#
_entry.id   AF-A0A099PBT9-F1
#
_cell.length_a   1.000
_cell.length_b   1.000
_cell.length_c   1.000
_cell.angle_alpha   90.00
_cell.angle_beta   90.00
_cell.angle_gamma   90.00
#
_symmetry.space_group_name_H-M   'P 1'
#
loop_
_entity.id
_entity.type
_entity.pdbx_description
1 polymer ?
#
loop_
_entity_poly.entity_id
_entity_poly.type
_entity_poly.pdbx_seq_one_letter_code
_entity_poly.pdbx_strand_id
1 'polypeptide(L)'
;MNTGQFKAKGRLGLNQNDWSLQATLELESADLQYDNNQVEQLYWTSELQVDHQGRLRNSGDLRMGKIDIGLPLQLSPLSYQLVKDTDLQLTNSAFTASLLGGQIYLPSLSFDPSKPEMIFLISLRDLNLGSILELYAEKGLYGEGVIDGQLPVQITSEGIRIQSGNVGTVQPGVIRYQPDENLDAMAASNVGLRLALDALSDLHYQLLDMQVDYQPNGDLTLRSRLQGNNPEWQQGRPIDLTLTVEDNIPTLLKALQITGRIRGAVDDHFQR
;
A
#
# COMPACT_ATOMS: atom_id res chain seq x y z
N MET A 1 6.06 16.78 15.29
CA MET A 1 6.88 17.99 15.01
C MET A 1 7.89 17.60 13.95
N ASN A 2 8.13 18.43 12.94
CA ASN A 2 9.05 18.09 11.85
C ASN A 2 10.47 18.54 12.22
N THR A 3 11.44 17.65 12.08
CA THR A 3 12.86 17.92 12.39
C THR A 3 13.74 17.35 11.31
N GLY A 4 14.88 17.98 11.03
CA GLY A 4 15.86 17.42 10.12
C GLY A 4 17.14 18.24 9.99
N GLN A 5 18.16 17.62 9.39
CA GLN A 5 19.46 18.23 9.13
C GLN A 5 19.75 18.18 7.63
N PHE A 6 19.98 19.35 7.05
CA PHE A 6 20.19 19.51 5.62
C PHE A 6 21.53 20.20 5.35
N LYS A 7 22.29 19.65 4.40
CA LYS A 7 23.56 20.17 3.91
C LYS A 7 23.47 20.35 2.40
N ALA A 8 23.99 21.46 1.92
CA ALA A 8 24.12 21.72 0.49
C ALA A 8 25.50 22.31 0.20
N LYS A 9 26.11 21.85 -0.89
CA LYS A 9 27.36 22.38 -1.44
C LYS A 9 27.18 22.60 -2.92
N GLY A 10 27.78 23.65 -3.48
CA GLY A 10 27.68 23.91 -4.90
C GLY A 10 28.85 24.69 -5.46
N ARG A 11 29.03 24.59 -6.77
CA ARG A 11 30.01 25.31 -7.57
C ARG A 11 29.31 25.91 -8.79
N LEU A 12 29.54 27.20 -9.02
CA LEU A 12 29.10 27.94 -10.19
C LEU A 12 30.32 28.21 -11.07
N GLY A 13 30.30 27.68 -12.30
CA GLY A 13 31.24 28.04 -13.36
C GLY A 13 30.65 29.15 -14.21
N LEU A 14 31.38 30.24 -14.41
CA LEU A 14 30.97 31.38 -15.23
C LEU A 14 31.99 31.60 -16.35
N ASN A 15 31.49 31.80 -17.56
CA ASN A 15 32.23 32.23 -18.74
C ASN A 15 31.39 33.29 -19.49
N GLN A 16 31.98 34.02 -20.45
CA GLN A 16 31.38 35.23 -21.02
C GLN A 16 29.94 35.05 -21.53
N ASN A 17 29.60 33.87 -22.09
CA ASN A 17 28.27 33.52 -22.58
C ASN A 17 27.75 32.16 -22.06
N ASP A 18 28.37 31.58 -21.03
CA ASP A 18 28.06 30.24 -20.54
C ASP A 18 28.13 30.21 -19.02
N TRP A 19 27.23 29.48 -18.39
CA TRP A 19 27.28 29.17 -16.98
C TRP A 19 26.90 27.72 -16.74
N SER A 20 27.49 27.13 -15.70
CA SER A 20 27.11 25.82 -15.20
C SER A 20 27.04 25.83 -13.68
N LEU A 21 25.99 25.23 -13.14
CA LEU A 21 25.80 24.99 -11.73
C LEU A 21 25.94 23.50 -11.46
N GLN A 22 26.80 23.14 -10.53
CA GLN A 22 26.86 21.80 -9.96
C GLN A 22 26.59 21.92 -8.46
N ALA A 23 25.68 21.12 -7.91
CA ALA A 23 25.38 21.11 -6.49
C ALA A 23 25.19 19.68 -5.98
N THR A 24 25.62 19.45 -4.75
CA THR A 24 25.32 18.24 -3.98
C THR A 24 24.42 18.65 -2.82
N LEU A 25 23.29 17.98 -2.69
CA LEU A 25 22.29 18.18 -1.65
C LEU A 25 22.24 16.90 -0.80
N GLU A 26 22.19 17.06 0.51
CA GLU A 26 22.19 15.95 1.45
C GLU A 26 21.24 16.28 2.61
N LEU A 27 20.24 15.43 2.80
CA LEU A 27 19.40 15.37 3.98
C LEU A 27 19.90 14.20 4.82
N GLU A 28 20.58 14.53 5.93
CA GLU A 28 21.22 13.53 6.79
C GLU A 28 20.23 12.79 7.67
N SER A 29 19.09 13.41 7.96
CA SER A 29 17.96 12.79 8.65
C SER A 29 16.81 13.76 8.61
N ALA A 30 15.59 13.29 8.39
CA ALA A 30 14.39 14.03 8.74
C ALA A 30 13.31 13.09 9.25
N ASP A 31 12.58 13.59 10.24
CA ASP A 31 11.33 13.02 10.70
C ASP A 31 10.23 13.99 10.30
N LEU A 32 9.29 13.51 9.50
CA LEU A 32 8.23 14.30 8.90
C LEU A 32 6.88 13.79 9.38
N GLN A 33 6.04 14.71 9.80
CA GLN A 33 4.65 14.49 10.11
C GLN A 33 3.80 15.41 9.25
N TYR A 34 2.86 14.83 8.52
CA TYR A 34 1.88 15.55 7.74
C TYR A 34 0.51 14.90 7.93
N ASP A 35 -0.45 15.68 8.42
CA ASP A 35 -1.72 15.17 8.95
C ASP A 35 -1.48 14.04 9.97
N ASN A 36 -1.93 12.83 9.64
CA ASN A 36 -1.74 11.63 10.44
C ASN A 36 -0.65 10.70 9.88
N ASN A 37 0.02 11.10 8.80
CA ASN A 37 1.08 10.32 8.20
C ASN A 37 2.41 10.70 8.84
N GLN A 38 3.25 9.69 9.06
CA GLN A 38 4.58 9.87 9.63
C GLN A 38 5.62 9.21 8.74
N VAL A 39 6.75 9.87 8.56
CA VAL A 39 7.93 9.33 7.90
C VAL A 39 9.10 9.55 8.85
N GLU A 40 9.75 8.47 9.25
CA GLU A 40 10.87 8.48 10.16
C GLU A 40 12.16 8.14 9.42
N GLN A 41 13.26 8.79 9.85
CA GLN A 41 14.60 8.52 9.36
C GLN A 41 14.71 8.65 7.83
N LEU A 42 14.21 9.77 7.30
CA LEU A 42 14.36 10.11 5.89
C LEU A 42 15.80 10.58 5.62
N TYR A 43 16.49 9.86 4.75
CA TYR A 43 17.80 10.22 4.21
C TYR A 43 17.67 10.44 2.71
N TRP A 44 18.29 11.51 2.21
CA TRP A 44 18.29 11.81 0.79
C TRP A 44 19.62 12.42 0.37
N THR A 45 20.20 11.92 -0.70
CA THR A 45 21.40 12.50 -1.31
C THR A 45 21.13 12.77 -2.76
N SER A 46 21.60 13.89 -3.29
CA SER A 46 21.30 14.31 -4.65
C SER A 46 22.44 15.10 -5.26
N GLU A 47 22.72 14.83 -6.53
CA GLU A 47 23.61 15.61 -7.37
C GLU A 47 22.79 16.34 -8.42
N LEU A 48 22.90 17.66 -8.45
CA LEU A 48 22.24 18.55 -9.39
C LEU A 48 23.27 19.16 -10.34
N GLN A 49 22.97 19.14 -11.63
CA GLN A 49 23.71 19.84 -12.67
C GLN A 49 22.72 20.64 -13.50
N VAL A 50 23.00 21.92 -13.71
CA VAL A 50 22.22 22.81 -14.57
C VAL A 50 23.18 23.62 -15.43
N ASP A 51 22.87 23.80 -16.72
CA ASP A 51 23.65 24.66 -17.61
C ASP A 51 22.87 25.87 -18.14
N HIS A 52 23.57 26.76 -18.83
CA HIS A 52 23.02 27.97 -19.43
C HIS A 52 21.91 27.75 -20.45
N GLN A 53 21.79 26.54 -20.98
CA GLN A 53 20.73 26.16 -21.92
C GLN A 53 19.46 25.72 -21.19
N GLY A 54 19.50 25.67 -19.86
CA GLY A 54 18.40 25.21 -19.01
C GLY A 54 18.31 23.68 -18.95
N ARG A 55 19.32 22.96 -19.44
CA ARG A 55 19.37 21.51 -19.29
C ARG A 55 19.66 21.19 -17.83
N LEU A 56 18.89 20.28 -17.27
CA LEU A 56 18.97 19.86 -15.87
C LEU A 56 19.22 18.37 -15.81
N ARG A 57 20.11 17.95 -14.92
CA ARG A 57 20.24 16.57 -14.48
C ARG A 57 20.26 16.57 -12.97
N ASN A 58 19.37 15.81 -12.35
CA ASN A 58 19.34 15.60 -10.93
C ASN A 58 19.22 14.12 -10.65
N SER A 59 20.17 13.53 -9.93
CA SER A 59 20.11 12.11 -9.57
C SER A 59 20.46 11.93 -8.11
N GLY A 60 19.86 10.93 -7.48
CA GLY A 60 20.02 10.77 -6.06
C GLY A 60 19.48 9.46 -5.53
N ASP A 61 19.73 9.25 -4.24
CA ASP A 61 19.27 8.09 -3.48
C ASP A 61 18.38 8.55 -2.34
N LEU A 62 17.34 7.78 -2.07
CA LEU A 62 16.38 7.99 -1.01
C LEU A 62 16.32 6.74 -0.13
N ARG A 63 16.39 6.93 1.18
CA ARG A 63 16.18 5.87 2.18
C ARG A 63 15.26 6.39 3.27
N MET A 64 14.38 5.54 3.78
CA MET A 64 13.45 5.87 4.86
C MET A 64 13.43 4.70 5.83
N GLY A 65 13.32 4.97 7.13
CA GLY A 65 13.23 3.93 8.15
C GLY A 65 11.83 3.34 8.22
N LYS A 66 10.86 4.15 8.63
CA LYS A 66 9.46 3.75 8.77
C LYS A 66 8.56 4.80 8.12
N ILE A 67 7.56 4.35 7.38
CA ILE A 67 6.44 5.19 6.99
C ILE A 67 5.18 4.62 7.65
N ASP A 68 4.38 5.49 8.25
CA ASP A 68 3.12 5.14 8.87
C ASP A 68 2.00 5.93 8.21
N ILE A 69 1.15 5.23 7.46
CA ILE A 69 -0.05 5.78 6.81
C ILE A 69 -1.34 5.23 7.44
N GLY A 70 -1.26 4.77 8.70
CA GLY A 70 -2.28 3.91 9.33
C GLY A 70 -1.93 2.43 9.27
N LEU A 71 -0.92 2.09 8.48
CA LEU A 71 -0.24 0.80 8.49
C LEU A 71 1.28 1.08 8.47
N PRO A 72 2.08 0.37 9.28
CA PRO A 72 3.52 0.48 9.22
C PRO A 72 4.01 -0.14 7.91
N LEU A 73 4.73 0.64 7.12
CA LEU A 73 5.36 0.20 5.90
C LEU A 73 6.85 0.58 5.90
N GLN A 74 7.65 -0.26 5.25
CA GLN A 74 9.08 -0.01 5.06
C GLN A 74 9.39 -0.09 3.57
N LEU A 75 10.12 0.89 3.05
CA LEU A 75 10.53 0.91 1.64
C LEU A 75 12.00 0.52 1.52
N SER A 76 12.33 -0.25 0.49
CA SER A 76 13.73 -0.43 0.10
C SER A 76 14.33 0.92 -0.31
N PRO A 77 15.67 1.09 -0.20
CA PRO A 77 16.34 2.20 -0.84
C PRO A 77 15.95 2.30 -2.32
N LEU A 78 15.73 3.52 -2.80
CA LEU A 78 15.46 3.78 -4.22
C LEU A 78 16.36 4.90 -4.72
N SER A 79 16.84 4.74 -5.96
CA SER A 79 17.57 5.78 -6.68
C SER A 79 16.67 6.41 -7.73
N TYR A 80 16.88 7.67 -8.05
CA TYR A 80 16.16 8.35 -9.11
C TYR A 80 17.08 9.18 -9.99
N GLN A 81 16.58 9.52 -11.17
CA GLN A 81 17.20 10.42 -12.13
C GLN A 81 16.13 11.28 -12.80
N LEU A 82 16.18 12.57 -12.55
CA LEU A 82 15.42 13.62 -13.22
C LEU A 82 16.31 14.28 -14.29
N VAL A 83 15.87 14.25 -15.54
CA VAL A 83 16.55 14.93 -16.65
C VAL A 83 15.58 15.90 -17.30
N LYS A 84 16.04 17.11 -17.57
CA LYS A 84 15.39 18.05 -18.48
C LYS A 84 16.39 18.38 -19.59
N ASP A 85 16.11 17.93 -20.80
CA ASP A 85 16.84 18.39 -21.99
C ASP A 85 15.90 19.28 -22.79
N THR A 86 14.99 18.66 -23.54
CA THR A 86 13.80 19.32 -24.10
C THR A 86 12.61 19.13 -23.15
N ASP A 87 12.30 17.87 -22.84
CA ASP A 87 11.21 17.47 -21.95
C ASP A 87 11.74 17.06 -20.57
N LEU A 88 10.88 17.11 -19.56
CA LEU A 88 11.18 16.70 -18.19
C LEU A 88 10.86 15.21 -18.04
N GLN A 89 11.85 14.42 -17.61
CA GLN A 89 11.70 12.98 -17.42
C GLN A 89 12.27 12.58 -16.05
N LEU A 90 11.49 11.91 -15.23
CA LEU A 90 11.90 11.29 -13.98
C LEU A 90 11.91 9.78 -14.16
N THR A 91 13.05 9.14 -13.87
CA THR A 91 13.20 7.69 -13.81
C THR A 91 13.56 7.28 -12.38
N ASN A 92 12.88 6.29 -11.82
CA ASN A 92 13.27 5.66 -10.54
C ASN A 92 13.73 4.21 -10.75
N SER A 93 14.58 3.72 -9.85
CA SER A 93 14.88 2.28 -9.77
C SER A 93 13.65 1.49 -9.34
N ALA A 94 13.65 0.20 -9.65
CA ALA A 94 12.72 -0.72 -8.98
C ALA A 94 12.95 -0.67 -7.46
N PHE A 95 11.89 -0.84 -6.69
CA PHE A 95 11.94 -0.83 -5.23
C PHE A 95 10.86 -1.75 -4.66
N THR A 96 11.01 -2.09 -3.38
CA THR A 96 10.04 -2.91 -2.66
C THR A 96 9.45 -2.16 -1.48
N ALA A 97 8.25 -2.57 -1.09
CA ALA A 97 7.63 -2.18 0.17
C ALA A 97 7.31 -3.43 0.99
N SER A 98 7.74 -3.47 2.25
CA SER A 98 7.28 -4.47 3.20
C SER A 98 6.03 -3.98 3.91
N LEU A 99 4.95 -4.76 3.81
CA LEU A 99 3.64 -4.43 4.37
C LEU A 99 2.87 -5.73 4.66
N LEU A 100 2.16 -5.77 5.78
CA LEU A 100 1.22 -6.87 6.13
C LEU A 100 1.86 -8.27 5.99
N GLY A 101 3.11 -8.41 6.47
CA GLY A 101 3.85 -9.67 6.48
C GLY A 101 4.50 -10.08 5.15
N GLY A 102 4.25 -9.36 4.04
CA GLY A 102 4.79 -9.69 2.73
C GLY A 102 5.55 -8.53 2.07
N GLN A 103 5.76 -8.64 0.75
CA GLN A 103 6.45 -7.67 -0.07
C GLN A 103 5.64 -7.24 -1.30
N ILE A 104 5.66 -5.94 -1.56
CA ILE A 104 5.12 -5.31 -2.75
C ILE A 104 6.31 -4.91 -3.62
N TYR A 105 6.32 -5.33 -4.88
CA TYR A 105 7.37 -5.03 -5.85
C TYR A 105 6.87 -4.01 -6.85
N LEU A 106 7.61 -2.90 -6.96
CA LEU A 106 7.36 -1.84 -7.92
C LEU A 106 8.48 -1.82 -8.96
N PRO A 107 8.16 -1.80 -10.27
CA PRO A 107 9.17 -1.79 -11.32
C PRO A 107 9.88 -0.43 -11.38
N SER A 108 10.96 -0.36 -12.16
CA SER A 108 11.51 0.93 -12.57
C SER A 108 10.47 1.65 -13.43
N LEU A 109 10.24 2.92 -13.12
CA LEU A 109 9.28 3.75 -13.85
C LEU A 109 10.01 4.93 -14.45
N SER A 110 9.52 5.40 -15.59
CA SER A 110 10.02 6.58 -16.28
C SER A 110 8.83 7.39 -16.79
N PHE A 111 8.66 8.62 -16.31
CA PHE A 111 7.51 9.46 -16.62
C PHE A 111 7.86 10.95 -16.55
N ASP A 112 7.02 11.81 -17.16
CA ASP A 112 7.10 13.25 -16.96
C ASP A 112 6.42 13.61 -15.63
N PRO A 113 7.14 14.11 -14.61
CA PRO A 113 6.54 14.41 -13.32
C PRO A 113 5.56 15.59 -13.38
N SER A 114 5.55 16.40 -14.45
CA SER A 114 4.52 17.42 -14.69
C SER A 114 3.21 16.86 -15.24
N LYS A 115 3.25 15.63 -15.78
CA LYS A 115 2.10 14.89 -16.33
C LYS A 115 2.27 13.40 -16.01
N PRO A 116 2.00 12.99 -14.75
CA PRO A 116 2.33 11.65 -14.26
C PRO A 116 1.35 10.56 -14.74
N GLU A 117 0.96 10.60 -16.03
CA GLU A 117 0.09 9.59 -16.61
C GLU A 117 0.91 8.35 -16.98
N MET A 118 0.59 7.23 -16.37
CA MET A 118 1.37 6.00 -16.53
C MET A 118 0.56 4.77 -16.16
N ILE A 119 0.95 3.64 -16.77
CA ILE A 119 0.43 2.31 -16.45
C ILE A 119 1.61 1.41 -16.13
N PHE A 120 1.53 0.68 -15.02
CA PHE A 120 2.56 -0.26 -14.60
C PHE A 120 1.94 -1.39 -13.78
N LEU A 121 2.69 -2.48 -13.64
CA LEU A 121 2.25 -3.66 -12.90
C LEU A 121 2.99 -3.75 -11.57
N ILE A 122 2.25 -3.76 -10.47
CA ILE A 122 2.76 -4.08 -9.14
C ILE A 122 2.61 -5.58 -8.90
N SER A 123 3.60 -6.22 -8.29
CA SER A 123 3.48 -7.61 -7.81
C SER A 123 3.41 -7.66 -6.29
N LEU A 124 2.50 -8.47 -5.76
CA LEU A 124 2.37 -8.77 -4.34
C LEU A 124 2.92 -10.18 -4.11
N ARG A 125 3.75 -10.34 -3.07
CA ARG A 125 4.28 -11.64 -2.66
C ARG A 125 4.13 -11.84 -1.17
N ASP A 126 3.75 -13.05 -0.80
CA ASP A 126 3.73 -13.56 0.56
C ASP A 126 2.97 -12.65 1.55
N LEU A 127 1.91 -11.98 1.09
CA LEU A 127 1.09 -11.15 1.98
C LEU A 127 0.37 -12.06 2.97
N ASN A 128 0.46 -11.74 4.25
CA ASN A 128 -0.17 -12.50 5.32
C ASN A 128 -1.67 -12.15 5.37
N LEU A 129 -2.52 -13.11 5.03
CA LEU A 129 -3.97 -12.91 5.04
C LEU A 129 -4.49 -12.59 6.44
N GLY A 130 -3.92 -13.22 7.48
CA GLY A 130 -4.29 -12.93 8.87
C GLY A 130 -4.06 -11.46 9.23
N SER A 131 -2.89 -10.90 8.91
CA SER A 131 -2.59 -9.48 9.13
C SER A 131 -3.54 -8.54 8.37
N ILE A 132 -4.05 -8.94 7.20
CA ILE A 132 -5.07 -8.17 6.47
C ILE A 132 -6.42 -8.23 7.19
N LEU A 133 -6.85 -9.43 7.60
CA LEU A 133 -8.15 -9.63 8.25
C LEU A 133 -8.18 -9.05 9.66
N GLU A 134 -7.04 -8.95 10.35
CA GLU A 134 -6.89 -8.25 11.64
C GLU A 134 -7.32 -6.78 11.58
N LEU A 135 -7.22 -6.13 10.42
CA LEU A 135 -7.74 -4.77 10.19
C LEU A 135 -9.26 -4.69 10.33
N TYR A 136 -9.94 -5.84 10.25
CA TYR A 136 -11.38 -6.02 10.35
C TYR A 136 -11.79 -6.90 11.54
N ALA A 137 -10.90 -7.13 12.51
CA ALA A 137 -11.19 -7.98 13.67
C ALA A 137 -12.42 -7.50 14.46
N GLU A 138 -12.65 -6.18 14.53
CA GLU A 138 -13.85 -5.59 15.15
C GLU A 138 -15.16 -5.98 14.44
N LYS A 139 -15.06 -6.35 13.15
CA LYS A 139 -16.18 -6.90 12.37
C LYS A 139 -16.26 -8.43 12.46
N GLY A 140 -15.49 -9.06 13.35
CA GLY A 140 -15.49 -10.50 13.60
C GLY A 140 -14.84 -11.34 12.50
N LEU A 141 -13.98 -10.75 11.67
CA LEU A 141 -13.29 -11.46 10.59
C LEU A 141 -11.87 -11.86 11.01
N TYR A 142 -11.55 -13.14 10.82
CA TYR A 142 -10.26 -13.72 11.16
C TYR A 142 -9.84 -14.71 10.08
N GLY A 143 -8.55 -15.01 10.01
CA GLY A 143 -8.09 -16.05 9.13
C GLY A 143 -6.59 -16.23 9.13
N GLU A 144 -6.17 -17.23 8.39
CA GLU A 144 -4.79 -17.65 8.23
C GLU A 144 -4.57 -17.99 6.76
N GLY A 145 -3.44 -17.57 6.21
CA GLY A 145 -3.13 -17.81 4.82
C GLY A 145 -2.06 -16.88 4.29
N VAL A 146 -1.63 -17.17 3.08
CA VAL A 146 -0.65 -16.39 2.33
C VAL A 146 -1.19 -16.16 0.93
N ILE A 147 -1.16 -14.91 0.48
CA ILE A 147 -1.69 -14.51 -0.82
C ILE A 147 -0.62 -13.78 -1.65
N ASP A 148 -0.69 -14.02 -2.96
CA ASP A 148 0.13 -13.39 -3.99
C ASP A 148 -0.77 -12.68 -4.98
N GLY A 149 -0.24 -11.73 -5.75
CA GLY A 149 -1.05 -11.04 -6.73
C GLY A 149 -0.31 -10.13 -7.69
N GLN A 150 -1.05 -9.62 -8.65
CA GLN A 150 -0.61 -8.60 -9.60
C GLN A 150 -1.68 -7.52 -9.73
N LEU A 151 -1.26 -6.27 -9.60
CA LEU A 151 -2.15 -5.11 -9.65
C LEU A 151 -1.69 -4.21 -10.80
N PRO A 152 -2.43 -4.14 -11.92
CA PRO A 152 -2.19 -3.17 -12.97
C PRO A 152 -2.66 -1.80 -12.47
N VAL A 153 -1.70 -0.94 -12.17
CA VAL A 153 -1.93 0.40 -11.67
C VAL A 153 -1.89 1.38 -12.83
N GLN A 154 -2.90 2.23 -12.90
CA GLN A 154 -2.95 3.39 -13.77
C GLN A 154 -2.96 4.65 -12.89
N ILE A 155 -2.06 5.58 -13.19
CA ILE A 155 -2.10 6.94 -12.64
C ILE A 155 -2.61 7.86 -13.73
N THR A 156 -3.61 8.67 -13.40
CA THR A 156 -4.18 9.70 -14.27
C THR A 156 -4.31 11.02 -13.51
N SER A 157 -4.77 12.06 -14.20
CA SER A 157 -5.16 13.33 -13.56
C SER A 157 -6.32 13.21 -12.56
N GLU A 158 -7.14 12.16 -12.64
CA GLU A 158 -8.21 11.89 -11.68
C GLU A 158 -7.68 11.24 -10.39
N GLY A 159 -6.54 10.54 -10.48
CA GLY A 159 -5.92 9.82 -9.37
C GLY A 159 -5.43 8.43 -9.78
N ILE A 160 -5.35 7.54 -8.79
CA ILE A 160 -4.89 6.16 -8.96
C ILE A 160 -6.10 5.27 -9.27
N ARG A 161 -5.95 4.39 -10.26
CA ARG A 161 -6.93 3.36 -10.62
C ARG A 161 -6.25 2.00 -10.70
N ILE A 162 -6.93 0.96 -10.26
CA ILE A 162 -6.59 -0.44 -10.53
C ILE A 162 -7.80 -1.05 -11.21
N GLN A 163 -7.58 -1.73 -12.33
CA GLN A 163 -8.66 -2.42 -13.04
C GLN A 163 -8.26 -3.87 -13.27
N SER A 164 -9.08 -4.80 -12.78
CA SER A 164 -8.83 -6.23 -12.92
C SER A 164 -7.48 -6.68 -12.35
N GLY A 165 -7.08 -6.15 -11.19
CA GLY A 165 -6.01 -6.76 -10.41
C GLY A 165 -6.40 -8.15 -9.96
N ASN A 166 -5.44 -9.06 -9.82
CA ASN A 166 -5.68 -10.41 -9.34
C ASN A 166 -4.86 -10.68 -8.09
N VAL A 167 -5.49 -11.22 -7.07
CA VAL A 167 -4.84 -11.68 -5.85
C VAL A 167 -5.40 -13.05 -5.53
N GLY A 168 -4.56 -14.01 -5.19
CA GLY A 168 -4.99 -15.37 -4.97
C GLY A 168 -4.15 -16.10 -3.94
N THR A 169 -4.66 -17.24 -3.48
CA THR A 169 -3.98 -18.02 -2.46
C THR A 169 -2.74 -18.72 -3.01
N VAL A 170 -1.68 -18.72 -2.21
CA VAL A 170 -0.47 -19.51 -2.48
C VAL A 170 -0.66 -20.95 -1.99
N GLN A 171 -1.33 -21.10 -0.85
CA GLN A 171 -1.60 -22.37 -0.19
C GLN A 171 -2.99 -22.35 0.48
N PRO A 172 -3.59 -23.51 0.78
CA PRO A 172 -4.83 -23.58 1.55
C PRO A 172 -4.70 -22.84 2.89
N GLY A 173 -5.83 -22.35 3.40
CA GLY A 173 -5.88 -21.59 4.64
C GLY A 173 -7.26 -21.65 5.28
N VAL A 174 -7.49 -20.75 6.23
CA VAL A 174 -8.75 -20.70 7.00
C VAL A 174 -9.28 -19.27 7.04
N ILE A 175 -10.60 -19.12 6.89
CA ILE A 175 -11.33 -17.89 7.16
C ILE A 175 -12.42 -18.21 8.17
N ARG A 176 -12.53 -17.39 9.20
CA ARG A 176 -13.56 -17.45 10.23
C ARG A 176 -14.28 -16.11 10.27
N TYR A 177 -15.60 -16.16 10.13
CA TYR A 177 -16.44 -14.98 10.23
C TYR A 177 -17.46 -15.14 11.36
N GLN A 178 -17.40 -14.22 12.31
CA GLN A 178 -18.36 -14.09 13.39
C GLN A 178 -19.20 -12.82 13.14
N PRO A 179 -20.46 -12.95 12.69
CA PRO A 179 -21.30 -11.79 12.43
C PRO A 179 -21.61 -11.04 13.72
N ASP A 180 -21.83 -9.73 13.60
CA ASP A 180 -22.39 -8.94 14.70
C ASP A 180 -23.87 -9.31 14.96
N GLU A 181 -24.40 -8.85 16.10
CA GLU A 181 -25.78 -9.16 16.51
C GLU A 181 -26.83 -8.71 15.48
N ASN A 182 -26.57 -7.61 14.78
CA ASN A 182 -27.49 -7.06 13.80
C ASN A 182 -27.55 -7.93 12.54
N LEU A 183 -26.39 -8.32 12.02
CA LEU A 183 -26.30 -9.20 10.85
C LEU A 183 -26.81 -10.60 11.17
N ASP A 184 -26.57 -11.11 12.38
CA ASP A 184 -27.10 -12.38 12.85
C ASP A 184 -28.65 -12.36 12.93
N ALA A 185 -29.22 -11.26 13.44
CA ALA A 185 -30.68 -11.06 13.46
C ALA A 185 -31.26 -10.99 12.04
N MET A 186 -30.60 -10.31 11.11
CA MET A 186 -31.02 -10.29 9.70
C MET A 186 -31.01 -11.69 9.08
N ALA A 187 -29.96 -12.48 9.36
CA ALA A 187 -29.82 -13.85 8.89
C ALA A 187 -30.92 -14.78 9.43
N ALA A 188 -31.48 -14.52 10.61
CA ALA A 188 -32.62 -15.30 11.13
C ALA A 188 -33.85 -15.24 10.21
N SER A 189 -34.01 -14.16 9.44
CA SER A 189 -35.10 -13.97 8.48
C SER A 189 -34.72 -14.28 7.03
N ASN A 190 -33.44 -14.55 6.75
CA ASN A 190 -32.92 -14.81 5.40
C ASN A 190 -32.09 -16.10 5.37
N VAL A 191 -32.71 -17.19 4.89
CA VAL A 191 -32.09 -18.51 4.81
C VAL A 191 -30.79 -18.51 3.99
N GLY A 192 -30.75 -17.76 2.88
CA GLY A 192 -29.55 -17.69 2.04
C GLY A 192 -28.38 -17.02 2.76
N LEU A 193 -28.65 -15.91 3.46
CA LEU A 193 -27.65 -15.23 4.29
C LEU A 193 -27.19 -16.12 5.44
N ARG A 194 -28.11 -16.79 6.15
CA ARG A 194 -27.77 -17.74 7.22
C ARG A 194 -26.84 -18.83 6.72
N LEU A 195 -27.16 -19.45 5.58
CA LEU A 195 -26.31 -20.49 4.99
C LEU A 195 -24.91 -19.98 4.64
N ALA A 196 -24.79 -18.76 4.13
CA ALA A 196 -23.49 -18.16 3.82
C ALA A 196 -22.67 -17.86 5.09
N LEU A 197 -23.31 -17.33 6.14
CA LEU A 197 -22.64 -17.07 7.42
C LEU A 197 -22.20 -18.37 8.10
N ASP A 198 -23.06 -19.39 8.13
CA ASP A 198 -22.73 -20.68 8.71
C ASP A 198 -21.60 -21.38 7.93
N ALA A 199 -21.55 -21.21 6.61
CA ALA A 199 -20.46 -21.71 5.78
C ALA A 199 -19.12 -21.01 6.09
N LEU A 200 -19.15 -19.72 6.40
CA LEU A 200 -17.97 -18.88 6.70
C LEU A 200 -17.50 -18.94 8.16
N SER A 201 -18.24 -19.60 9.06
CA SER A 201 -17.89 -19.64 10.49
C SER A 201 -16.52 -20.29 10.76
N ASP A 202 -16.17 -21.32 9.98
CA ASP A 202 -14.86 -21.98 9.99
C ASP A 202 -14.53 -22.57 8.60
N LEU A 203 -14.40 -21.70 7.60
CA LEU A 203 -14.14 -22.10 6.23
C LEU A 203 -12.66 -22.45 6.05
N HIS A 204 -12.38 -23.73 5.82
CA HIS A 204 -11.08 -24.21 5.37
C HIS A 204 -11.04 -24.13 3.84
N TYR A 205 -10.43 -23.08 3.31
CA TYR A 205 -10.41 -22.83 1.88
C TYR A 205 -9.18 -23.48 1.23
N GLN A 206 -9.40 -24.02 0.03
CA GLN A 206 -8.36 -24.54 -0.86
C GLN A 206 -8.03 -23.54 -1.98
N LEU A 207 -9.01 -22.71 -2.33
CA LEU A 207 -8.88 -21.63 -3.29
C LEU A 207 -9.51 -20.36 -2.73
N LEU A 208 -8.76 -19.28 -2.83
CA LEU A 208 -9.22 -17.91 -2.65
C LEU A 208 -8.68 -17.14 -3.84
N ASP A 209 -9.56 -16.73 -4.75
CA ASP A 209 -9.24 -15.87 -5.88
C ASP A 209 -10.00 -14.56 -5.74
N MET A 210 -9.31 -13.44 -5.92
CA MET A 210 -9.87 -12.10 -5.76
C MET A 210 -9.52 -11.25 -6.98
N GLN A 211 -10.55 -10.65 -7.56
CA GLN A 211 -10.37 -9.57 -8.51
C GLN A 211 -10.48 -8.22 -7.79
N VAL A 212 -9.50 -7.36 -8.01
CA VAL A 212 -9.32 -6.07 -7.36
C VAL A 212 -9.58 -4.96 -8.36
N ASP A 213 -10.58 -4.13 -8.08
CA ASP A 213 -10.80 -2.86 -8.76
C ASP A 213 -10.69 -1.73 -7.75
N TYR A 214 -9.93 -0.68 -8.06
CA TYR A 214 -9.78 0.51 -7.23
C TYR A 214 -10.03 1.75 -8.06
N GLN A 215 -10.84 2.67 -7.55
CA GLN A 215 -11.23 3.89 -8.25
C GLN A 215 -10.55 5.12 -7.66
N PRO A 216 -10.39 6.22 -8.44
CA PRO A 216 -9.72 7.43 -7.97
C PRO A 216 -10.37 8.10 -6.75
N ASN A 217 -11.65 7.83 -6.49
CA ASN A 217 -12.36 8.31 -5.30
C ASN A 217 -12.02 7.55 -4.01
N GLY A 218 -11.19 6.50 -4.09
CA GLY A 218 -10.79 5.68 -2.96
C GLY A 218 -11.58 4.38 -2.80
N ASP A 219 -12.59 4.14 -3.64
CA ASP A 219 -13.42 2.95 -3.54
C ASP A 219 -12.68 1.74 -4.09
N LEU A 220 -12.60 0.70 -3.27
CA LEU A 220 -12.07 -0.61 -3.58
C LEU A 220 -13.24 -1.59 -3.68
N THR A 221 -13.29 -2.34 -4.77
CA THR A 221 -14.17 -3.49 -4.94
C THR A 221 -13.34 -4.76 -5.07
N LEU A 222 -13.58 -5.71 -4.17
CA LEU A 222 -12.96 -7.03 -4.16
C LEU A 222 -14.02 -8.08 -4.51
N ARG A 223 -13.95 -8.63 -5.72
CA ARG A 223 -14.78 -9.79 -6.10
C ARG A 223 -14.02 -11.06 -5.79
N SER A 224 -14.46 -11.78 -4.76
CA SER A 224 -13.77 -12.94 -4.21
C SER A 224 -14.53 -14.22 -4.51
N ARG A 225 -13.82 -15.26 -4.96
CA ARG A 225 -14.32 -16.64 -5.04
C ARG A 225 -13.53 -17.49 -4.06
N LEU A 226 -14.27 -18.15 -3.19
CA LEU A 226 -13.77 -19.05 -2.15
C LEU A 226 -14.24 -20.46 -2.45
N GLN A 227 -13.32 -21.42 -2.50
CA GLN A 227 -13.66 -22.83 -2.55
C GLN A 227 -13.01 -23.58 -1.40
N GLY A 228 -13.77 -24.45 -0.75
CA GLY A 228 -13.29 -25.18 0.41
C GLY A 228 -14.37 -26.00 1.07
N ASN A 229 -14.25 -26.19 2.37
CA ASN A 229 -15.26 -26.84 3.19
C ASN A 229 -15.22 -26.27 4.61
N ASN A 230 -16.34 -26.34 5.30
CA ASN A 230 -16.40 -26.13 6.75
C ASN A 230 -16.73 -27.48 7.39
N PRO A 231 -15.83 -28.09 8.19
CA PRO A 231 -16.03 -29.43 8.76
C PRO A 231 -17.29 -29.57 9.61
N GLU A 232 -17.70 -28.50 10.28
CA GLU A 232 -18.87 -28.46 11.17
C GLU A 232 -20.18 -28.15 10.41
N TRP A 233 -20.07 -27.69 9.16
CA TRP A 233 -21.21 -27.30 8.33
C TRP A 233 -21.62 -28.40 7.35
N GLN A 234 -22.89 -28.81 7.39
CA GLN A 234 -23.51 -29.76 6.46
C GLN A 234 -22.65 -31.01 6.15
N GLN A 235 -22.03 -31.58 7.19
CA GLN A 235 -21.16 -32.77 7.07
C GLN A 235 -19.93 -32.53 6.17
N GLY A 236 -19.36 -31.33 6.18
CA GLY A 236 -18.16 -30.99 5.42
C GLY A 236 -18.42 -30.87 3.92
N ARG A 237 -19.65 -30.51 3.51
CA ARG A 237 -19.99 -30.33 2.09
C ARG A 237 -19.06 -29.29 1.44
N PRO A 238 -18.66 -29.50 0.17
CA PRO A 238 -17.92 -28.50 -0.57
C PRO A 238 -18.68 -27.18 -0.66
N ILE A 239 -17.97 -26.09 -0.42
CA ILE A 239 -18.44 -24.71 -0.51
C ILE A 239 -17.76 -24.08 -1.72
N ASP A 240 -18.55 -23.44 -2.60
CA ASP A 240 -18.07 -22.55 -3.66
C ASP A 240 -18.87 -21.25 -3.52
N LEU A 241 -18.24 -20.24 -2.92
CA LEU A 241 -18.87 -18.99 -2.54
C LEU A 241 -18.24 -17.86 -3.34
N THR A 242 -19.08 -17.04 -3.97
CA THR A 242 -18.65 -15.77 -4.56
C THR A 242 -19.25 -14.63 -3.76
N LEU A 243 -18.42 -13.69 -3.36
CA LEU A 243 -18.82 -12.50 -2.61
C LEU A 243 -18.10 -11.26 -3.15
N THR A 244 -18.76 -10.11 -3.01
CA THR A 244 -18.17 -8.81 -3.34
C THR A 244 -18.04 -8.01 -2.06
N VAL A 245 -16.83 -7.53 -1.78
CA VAL A 245 -16.57 -6.60 -0.68
C VAL A 245 -16.27 -5.23 -1.27
N GLU A 246 -16.87 -4.21 -0.68
CA GLU A 246 -16.64 -2.81 -1.03
C GLU A 246 -16.14 -2.07 0.20
N ASP A 247 -15.09 -1.25 0.02
CA ASP A 247 -14.56 -0.39 1.08
C ASP A 247 -14.01 0.90 0.47
N ASN A 248 -13.85 1.94 1.28
CA ASN A 248 -13.18 3.16 0.90
C ASN A 248 -11.82 3.23 1.62
N ILE A 249 -10.74 3.00 0.88
CA ILE A 249 -9.39 2.82 1.46
C ILE A 249 -8.88 4.06 2.21
N PRO A 250 -9.05 5.30 1.70
CA PRO A 250 -8.70 6.49 2.47
C PRO A 250 -9.46 6.58 3.80
N THR A 251 -10.73 6.17 3.83
CA THR A 251 -11.55 6.17 5.06
C THR A 251 -11.10 5.08 6.02
N LEU A 252 -10.81 3.88 5.53
CA LEU A 252 -10.26 2.77 6.31
C LEU A 252 -8.93 3.16 6.98
N LEU A 253 -7.97 3.68 6.19
CA LEU A 253 -6.66 4.08 6.72
C LEU A 253 -6.79 5.16 7.80
N LYS A 254 -7.68 6.14 7.61
CA LYS A 254 -7.98 7.16 8.64
C LYS A 254 -8.55 6.53 9.92
N ALA A 255 -9.46 5.55 9.80
CA ALA A 255 -10.03 4.85 10.95
C ALA A 255 -8.94 4.07 11.71
N LEU A 256 -8.08 3.33 11.01
CA LEU A 256 -6.97 2.58 11.60
C LEU A 256 -5.98 3.50 12.35
N GLN A 257 -5.70 4.68 11.80
CA GLN A 257 -4.87 5.69 12.48
C GLN A 257 -5.48 6.15 13.81
N ILE A 258 -6.81 6.29 13.89
CA ILE A 258 -7.50 6.70 15.13
C ILE A 258 -7.39 5.58 16.17
N THR A 259 -7.67 4.33 15.79
CA THR A 259 -7.62 3.18 16.70
C THR A 259 -6.20 2.92 17.22
N GLY A 260 -5.18 3.02 16.34
CA GLY A 260 -3.78 2.90 16.75
C GLY A 260 -3.36 3.95 17.77
N ARG A 261 -3.85 5.20 17.64
CA ARG A 261 -3.60 6.28 18.61
C ARG A 261 -4.25 6.00 19.96
N ILE A 262 -5.45 5.44 19.98
CA ILE A 262 -6.14 5.10 21.23
C ILE A 262 -5.36 4.01 21.96
N ARG A 263 -4.91 2.96 21.27
CA ARG A 263 -4.09 1.89 21.89
C ARG A 263 -2.77 2.45 22.46
N GLY A 264 -2.03 3.25 21.68
CA GLY A 264 -0.77 3.84 22.15
C GLY A 264 -0.93 4.79 23.35
N ALA A 265 -2.00 5.60 23.37
CA ALA A 265 -2.27 6.51 24.49
C ALA A 265 -2.66 5.78 25.78
N VAL A 266 -3.26 4.59 25.67
CA VAL A 266 -3.59 3.72 26.81
C VAL A 266 -2.32 3.04 27.33
N ASP A 267 -1.45 2.54 26.46
CA ASP A 267 -0.18 1.89 26.85
C ASP A 267 0.77 2.86 27.59
N ASP A 268 0.87 4.12 27.15
CA ASP A 268 1.67 5.16 27.82
C ASP A 268 1.14 5.56 29.21
N HIS A 269 -0.17 5.37 29.47
CA HIS A 269 -0.78 5.67 30.77
C HIS A 269 -0.49 4.58 31.80
N PHE A 270 -0.23 3.34 31.37
CA PHE A 270 0.07 2.21 32.25
C PHE A 270 1.57 1.99 32.49
N GLN A 271 2.45 2.74 31.82
CA GLN A 271 3.90 2.73 32.08
C GLN A 271 4.40 3.90 32.95
N ARG A 272 3.50 4.63 33.63
CA ARG A 272 3.86 5.68 34.61
C ARG A 272 3.55 5.27 36.04
#